data_AF-A0A2I0LAR0-F1
#
_entry.id   AF-A0A2I0LAR0-F1
#
_cell.length_a   1.000
_cell.length_b   1.000
_cell.length_c   1.000
_cell.angle_alpha   90.00
_cell.angle_beta   90.00
_cell.angle_gamma   90.00
#
_symmetry.space_group_name_H-M   'P 1'
#
loop_
_entity.id
_entity.type
_entity.pdbx_description
1 polymer ?
#
loop_
_entity_poly.entity_id
_entity_poly.type
_entity_poly.pdbx_seq_one_letter_code
_entity_poly.pdbx_strand_id
1 'polypeptide(L)'
;MLSRQPTLVLVLLAITFVTSIPHFSVFATAARLIPGDRKSTGNELACGSDERVQFFEASEYRNGPQSTALDRSSSEFVCDPRLVRIAMTLDLEYLRGTVAAVYSVLKHASCPENIFFHFVASNSSSSSSSNSSHSDYLAMVLRATFPSLRFR
;
A
#
# COMPACT_ATOMS: atom_id res chain seq x y z
N MET A 1 20.99 12.64 48.97
CA MET A 1 20.07 13.80 49.10
C MET A 1 19.70 14.33 47.70
N LEU A 2 18.94 13.58 46.89
CA LEU A 2 18.33 14.13 45.67
C LEU A 2 16.90 14.55 46.02
N SER A 3 16.72 15.85 46.22
CA SER A 3 15.46 16.47 46.60
C SER A 3 14.36 16.18 45.57
N ARG A 4 13.19 15.85 46.10
CA ARG A 4 11.90 15.68 45.43
C ARG A 4 11.48 17.00 44.77
N GLN A 5 11.83 17.21 43.51
CA GLN A 5 11.07 18.12 42.65
C GLN A 5 10.31 17.31 41.59
N PRO A 6 9.12 16.76 41.95
CA PRO A 6 8.29 15.98 41.04
C PRO A 6 7.87 16.80 39.80
N THR A 7 7.83 18.12 39.92
CA THR A 7 7.60 19.07 38.83
C THR A 7 8.68 18.99 37.76
N LEU A 8 9.95 18.90 38.14
CA LEU A 8 11.07 18.85 37.20
C LEU A 8 11.08 17.54 36.41
N VAL A 9 10.77 16.42 37.08
CA VAL A 9 10.64 15.11 36.42
C VAL A 9 9.48 15.11 35.42
N LEU A 10 8.34 15.70 35.78
CA LEU A 10 7.20 15.80 34.88
C LEU A 10 7.50 16.66 33.64
N VAL A 11 8.22 17.77 33.83
CA VAL A 11 8.65 18.66 32.72
C VAL A 11 9.63 17.93 31.79
N LEU A 12 10.60 17.20 32.34
CA LEU A 12 11.53 16.41 31.52
C LEU A 12 10.80 15.32 30.73
N LEU A 13 9.85 14.60 31.35
CA LEU A 13 9.06 13.59 30.66
C LEU A 13 8.20 14.21 29.54
N ALA A 14 7.55 15.35 29.78
CA ALA A 14 6.77 16.05 28.77
C ALA A 14 7.63 16.51 27.58
N ILE A 15 8.84 17.03 27.83
CA ILE A 15 9.77 17.44 26.77
C ILE A 15 10.20 16.22 25.95
N THR A 16 10.59 15.12 26.59
CA THR A 16 10.97 13.89 25.88
C THR A 16 9.83 13.31 25.04
N PHE A 17 8.58 13.40 25.52
CA PHE A 17 7.41 12.97 24.76
C PHE A 17 7.18 13.84 23.52
N VAL A 18 7.30 15.17 23.65
CA VAL A 18 7.14 16.12 22.53
C VAL A 18 8.26 15.98 21.49
N THR A 19 9.50 15.74 21.93
CA THR A 19 10.65 15.58 21.01
C THR A 19 10.77 14.18 20.43
N SER A 20 10.00 13.21 20.90
CA SER A 20 9.92 11.85 20.33
C SER A 20 8.80 11.70 19.29
N ILE A 21 8.00 12.76 19.05
CA ILE A 21 6.98 12.85 18.00
C ILE A 21 7.53 13.27 16.58
N PRO A 22 8.83 13.44 16.25
CA PRO A 22 9.21 13.94 14.94
C PRO A 22 9.43 12.84 13.88
N HIS A 23 8.73 11.70 13.94
CA HIS A 23 8.78 10.69 12.87
C HIS A 23 7.43 10.28 12.28
N PHE A 24 6.30 10.77 12.81
CA PHE A 24 4.97 10.46 12.25
C PHE A 24 4.38 11.58 11.38
N SER A 25 4.89 12.82 11.49
CA SER A 25 4.29 13.96 10.80
C SER A 25 4.72 14.13 9.33
N VAL A 26 5.64 13.32 8.82
CA VAL A 26 6.17 13.48 7.43
C VAL A 26 5.33 12.73 6.39
N PHE A 27 4.37 11.88 6.76
CA PHE A 27 3.58 11.11 5.80
C PHE A 27 2.26 11.75 5.35
N ALA A 28 1.97 13.01 5.72
CA ALA A 28 0.68 13.64 5.44
C ALA A 28 0.71 14.79 4.42
N THR A 29 1.54 14.70 3.36
CA THR A 29 1.41 15.64 2.22
C THR A 29 1.39 14.89 0.89
N ALA A 30 0.36 14.08 0.69
CA ALA A 30 0.04 13.55 -0.63
C ALA A 30 -1.48 13.37 -0.77
N ALA A 31 -2.18 14.43 -1.18
CA ALA A 31 -3.48 14.29 -1.84
C ALA A 31 -3.86 15.57 -2.60
N ARG A 32 -3.84 15.43 -3.93
CA ARG A 32 -4.60 16.18 -4.95
C ARG A 32 -4.23 17.64 -5.20
N LEU A 33 -3.25 17.83 -6.06
CA LEU A 33 -3.38 18.85 -7.10
C LEU A 33 -4.14 18.21 -8.26
N ILE A 34 -5.39 18.64 -8.48
CA ILE A 34 -6.06 18.54 -9.77
C ILE A 34 -5.68 19.82 -10.53
N PRO A 35 -4.89 19.76 -11.61
CA PRO A 35 -5.01 20.70 -12.72
C PRO A 35 -5.94 20.02 -13.74
N GLY A 36 -7.14 20.53 -14.00
CA GLY A 36 -7.29 21.79 -14.71
C GLY A 36 -7.11 21.50 -16.20
N ASP A 37 -8.22 21.29 -16.90
CA ASP A 37 -8.33 21.00 -18.32
C ASP A 37 -7.37 21.88 -19.15
N ARG A 38 -6.33 21.26 -19.71
CA ARG A 38 -5.35 21.92 -20.60
C ARG A 38 -5.45 21.27 -21.98
N LYS A 39 -6.23 21.92 -22.84
CA LYS A 39 -6.08 21.79 -24.29
C LYS A 39 -4.79 22.47 -24.71
N SER A 40 -3.71 21.70 -24.94
CA SER A 40 -2.50 22.21 -25.59
C SER A 40 -1.91 21.18 -26.54
N THR A 41 -2.06 21.49 -27.83
CA THR A 41 -1.29 20.99 -28.96
C THR A 41 0.22 21.19 -28.74
N GLY A 42 1.03 20.16 -28.99
CA GLY A 42 2.49 20.24 -29.00
C GLY A 42 3.17 18.90 -28.72
N ASN A 43 3.43 18.15 -29.79
CA ASN A 43 4.42 17.08 -29.95
C ASN A 43 5.46 16.86 -28.82
N GLU A 44 5.23 15.89 -27.94
CA GLU A 44 6.31 15.26 -27.16
C GLU A 44 6.04 13.75 -26.99
N LEU A 45 6.84 12.98 -27.73
CA LEU A 45 7.11 11.54 -27.63
C LEU A 45 5.98 10.63 -27.13
N ALA A 46 5.17 10.17 -28.10
CA ALA A 46 4.48 8.90 -27.96
C ALA A 46 5.51 7.78 -27.75
N CYS A 47 5.61 7.23 -26.53
CA CYS A 47 6.16 5.89 -26.39
C CYS A 47 5.05 4.91 -26.81
N GLY A 48 5.40 4.09 -27.80
CA GLY A 48 4.46 3.36 -28.64
C GLY A 48 3.53 2.42 -27.89
N SER A 49 2.39 2.22 -28.54
CA SER A 49 1.44 1.13 -28.37
C SER A 49 2.09 -0.24 -28.13
N ASP A 50 1.50 -0.98 -27.18
CA ASP A 50 1.74 -2.39 -26.79
C ASP A 50 2.92 -2.68 -25.81
N GLU A 51 3.10 -1.83 -24.80
CA GLU A 51 4.05 -2.11 -23.71
C GLU A 51 3.34 -2.87 -22.57
N ARG A 52 3.39 -4.22 -22.59
CA ARG A 52 3.03 -5.02 -21.41
C ARG A 52 3.97 -4.61 -20.28
N VAL A 53 3.45 -3.91 -19.27
CA VAL A 53 4.24 -3.46 -18.12
C VAL A 53 4.78 -4.69 -17.39
N GLN A 54 6.09 -4.90 -17.44
CA GLN A 54 6.74 -6.02 -16.78
C GLN A 54 7.23 -5.59 -15.40
N PHE A 55 6.89 -6.39 -14.39
CA PHE A 55 7.34 -6.21 -13.01
C PHE A 55 8.15 -7.43 -12.60
N PHE A 56 9.19 -7.20 -11.78
CA PHE A 56 9.92 -8.29 -11.17
C PHE A 56 9.06 -8.93 -10.08
N GLU A 57 9.14 -10.26 -10.01
CA GLU A 57 8.54 -11.03 -8.94
C GLU A 57 9.14 -10.59 -7.59
N ALA A 58 8.25 -10.40 -6.63
CA ALA A 58 8.60 -10.03 -5.28
C ALA A 58 9.14 -11.24 -4.53
N SER A 59 10.13 -10.99 -3.66
CA SER A 59 10.56 -12.00 -2.70
C SER A 59 9.37 -12.46 -1.85
N GLU A 60 9.44 -13.70 -1.37
CA GLU A 60 8.47 -14.18 -0.39
C GLU A 60 8.63 -13.41 0.93
N TYR A 61 7.56 -12.79 1.41
CA TYR A 61 7.53 -12.06 2.67
C TYR A 61 6.96 -12.95 3.77
N ARG A 62 7.76 -13.19 4.81
CA ARG A 62 7.34 -13.97 5.97
C ARG A 62 7.20 -13.13 7.22
N ASN A 63 6.34 -13.61 8.12
CA ASN A 63 6.16 -13.04 9.44
C ASN A 63 7.46 -13.05 10.26
N GLY A 64 7.75 -11.95 10.95
CA GLY A 64 8.86 -11.88 11.89
C GLY A 64 8.64 -12.79 13.12
N PRO A 65 9.70 -13.08 13.90
CA PRO A 65 9.65 -14.02 15.03
C PRO A 65 8.71 -13.59 16.17
N GLN A 66 8.35 -12.32 16.25
CA GLN A 66 7.41 -11.77 17.24
C GLN A 66 5.96 -11.72 16.74
N SER A 67 5.72 -12.03 15.46
CA SER A 67 4.38 -12.13 14.89
C SER A 67 3.74 -13.45 15.28
N THR A 68 2.47 -13.43 15.66
CA THR A 68 1.69 -14.68 15.66
C THR A 68 1.04 -14.84 14.30
N ALA A 69 1.24 -16.00 13.70
CA ALA A 69 0.54 -16.38 12.48
C ALA A 69 -0.96 -16.48 12.74
N LEU A 70 -1.75 -16.10 11.74
CA LEU A 70 -3.19 -16.31 11.74
C LEU A 70 -3.47 -17.81 11.55
N ASP A 71 -4.42 -18.36 12.30
CA ASP A 71 -4.97 -19.69 11.99
C ASP A 71 -5.81 -19.57 10.72
N ARG A 72 -5.33 -20.21 9.66
CA ARG A 72 -5.90 -20.12 8.31
C ARG A 72 -7.13 -21.01 8.13
N SER A 73 -7.47 -21.84 9.12
CA SER A 73 -8.53 -22.85 9.05
C SER A 73 -9.85 -22.43 9.73
N SER A 74 -9.84 -21.37 10.53
CA SER A 74 -11.02 -20.93 11.26
C SER A 74 -11.95 -20.09 10.37
N SER A 75 -13.26 -20.36 10.45
CA SER A 75 -14.30 -19.56 9.82
C SER A 75 -14.33 -18.10 10.30
N GLU A 76 -13.60 -17.80 11.39
CA GLU A 76 -13.46 -16.47 11.98
C GLU A 76 -12.32 -15.63 11.41
N PHE A 77 -11.63 -16.09 10.35
CA PHE A 77 -10.62 -15.30 9.64
C PHE A 77 -11.11 -13.89 9.26
N VAL A 78 -12.43 -13.70 9.10
CA VAL A 78 -13.00 -12.37 8.83
C VAL A 78 -12.92 -11.42 10.04
N CYS A 79 -13.10 -11.93 11.27
CA CYS A 79 -13.17 -11.13 12.49
C CYS A 79 -11.88 -11.16 13.33
N ASP A 80 -10.79 -11.75 12.83
CA ASP A 80 -9.53 -11.78 13.56
C ASP A 80 -8.95 -10.35 13.73
N PRO A 81 -8.72 -9.86 14.96
CA PRO A 81 -8.21 -8.51 15.22
C PRO A 81 -6.78 -8.29 14.73
N ARG A 82 -6.05 -9.37 14.39
CA ARG A 82 -4.67 -9.33 13.92
C ARG A 82 -4.58 -9.26 12.39
N LEU A 83 -5.70 -9.45 11.68
CA LEU A 83 -5.77 -9.34 10.23
C LEU A 83 -5.96 -7.88 9.82
N VAL A 84 -4.98 -7.35 9.11
CA VAL A 84 -5.03 -5.99 8.57
C VAL A 84 -5.57 -6.03 7.14
N ARG A 85 -6.61 -5.26 6.86
CA ARG A 85 -7.18 -5.13 5.51
C ARG A 85 -6.80 -3.79 4.90
N ILE A 86 -6.27 -3.82 3.69
CA ILE A 86 -5.87 -2.60 2.96
C ILE A 86 -6.68 -2.56 1.67
N ALA A 87 -7.49 -1.52 1.48
CA ALA A 87 -8.17 -1.27 0.22
C ALA A 87 -7.35 -0.29 -0.62
N MET A 88 -7.08 -0.64 -1.87
CA MET A 88 -6.35 0.18 -2.84
C MET A 88 -7.11 0.24 -4.16
N THR A 89 -7.09 1.39 -4.82
CA THR A 89 -7.59 1.53 -6.20
C THR A 89 -6.56 0.98 -7.18
N LEU A 90 -7.01 0.31 -8.25
CA LEU A 90 -6.16 -0.28 -9.28
C LEU A 90 -6.61 0.17 -10.66
N ASP A 91 -5.70 0.80 -11.41
CA ASP A 91 -5.89 1.19 -12.81
C ASP A 91 -4.52 1.06 -13.50
N LEU A 92 -4.48 0.95 -14.83
CA LEU A 92 -3.23 0.86 -15.59
C LEU A 92 -2.32 2.08 -15.34
N GLU A 93 -2.89 3.28 -15.33
CA GLU A 93 -2.16 4.53 -15.13
C GLU A 93 -1.48 4.58 -13.75
N TYR A 94 -2.07 3.91 -12.76
CA TYR A 94 -1.59 3.86 -11.38
C TYR A 94 -0.94 2.54 -11.00
N LEU A 95 -0.81 1.59 -11.93
CA LEU A 95 -0.34 0.23 -11.64
C LEU A 95 1.08 0.23 -11.10
N ARG A 96 1.99 0.99 -11.71
CA ARG A 96 3.39 1.12 -11.23
C ARG A 96 3.45 1.65 -9.80
N GLY A 97 2.69 2.69 -9.49
CA GLY A 97 2.60 3.25 -8.14
C GLY A 97 1.98 2.27 -7.15
N THR A 98 0.95 1.54 -7.56
CA THR A 98 0.27 0.53 -6.73
C THR A 98 1.21 -0.62 -6.40
N VAL A 99 1.94 -1.15 -7.38
CA VAL A 99 2.97 -2.19 -7.17
C VAL A 99 4.03 -1.70 -6.18
N ALA A 100 4.57 -0.49 -6.38
CA ALA A 100 5.56 0.08 -5.46
C ALA A 100 5.01 0.25 -4.02
N ALA A 101 3.75 0.66 -3.89
CA ALA A 101 3.09 0.79 -2.59
C ALA A 101 2.91 -0.56 -1.89
N VAL A 102 2.47 -1.60 -2.61
CA VAL A 102 2.37 -2.97 -2.09
C VAL A 102 3.75 -3.47 -1.63
N TYR A 103 4.78 -3.28 -2.45
CA TYR A 103 6.17 -3.60 -2.07
C TYR A 103 6.59 -2.91 -0.77
N SER A 104 6.28 -1.62 -0.65
CA SER A 104 6.62 -0.82 0.53
C SER A 104 5.93 -1.34 1.79
N VAL A 105 4.63 -1.64 1.70
CA VAL A 105 3.86 -2.22 2.81
C VAL A 105 4.47 -3.55 3.24
N LEU A 106 4.71 -4.47 2.30
CA LEU A 106 5.26 -5.79 2.62
C LEU A 106 6.68 -5.72 3.20
N LYS A 107 7.51 -4.78 2.73
CA LYS A 107 8.88 -4.58 3.25
C LYS A 107 8.93 -4.02 4.67
N HIS A 108 7.96 -3.19 5.05
CA HIS A 108 7.98 -2.49 6.34
C HIS A 108 7.01 -3.07 7.37
N ALA A 109 6.17 -4.03 6.98
CA ALA A 109 5.30 -4.74 7.91
C ALA A 109 6.10 -5.74 8.76
N SER A 110 5.85 -5.77 10.07
CA SER A 110 6.37 -6.83 10.96
C SER A 110 5.71 -8.19 10.70
N CYS A 111 4.48 -8.17 10.18
CA CYS A 111 3.63 -9.34 9.97
C CYS A 111 2.99 -9.33 8.55
N PRO A 112 3.77 -9.43 7.46
CA PRO A 112 3.26 -9.30 6.10
C PRO A 112 2.25 -10.39 5.71
N GLU A 113 2.26 -11.56 6.36
CA GLU A 113 1.28 -12.63 6.08
C GLU A 113 -0.10 -12.36 6.70
N ASN A 114 -0.17 -11.40 7.64
CA ASN A 114 -1.39 -11.01 8.32
C ASN A 114 -2.07 -9.81 7.62
N ILE A 115 -1.70 -9.53 6.37
CA ILE A 115 -2.26 -8.44 5.57
C ILE A 115 -3.09 -9.02 4.42
N PHE A 116 -4.28 -8.47 4.21
CA PHE A 116 -5.14 -8.81 3.09
C PHE A 116 -5.44 -7.56 2.27
N PHE A 117 -5.14 -7.61 0.98
CA PHE A 117 -5.39 -6.49 0.08
C PHE A 117 -6.75 -6.63 -0.62
N HIS A 118 -7.46 -5.52 -0.73
CA HIS A 118 -8.66 -5.39 -1.54
C HIS A 118 -8.34 -4.41 -2.67
N PHE A 119 -8.35 -4.87 -3.92
CA PHE A 119 -8.13 -4.02 -5.07
C PHE A 119 -9.45 -3.65 -5.72
N VAL A 120 -9.72 -2.35 -5.81
CA VAL A 120 -10.87 -1.81 -6.52
C VAL A 120 -10.40 -1.37 -7.89
N ALA A 121 -10.63 -2.21 -8.90
CA ALA A 121 -10.24 -1.91 -10.26
C ALA A 121 -11.18 -0.86 -10.88
N SER A 122 -10.60 0.18 -11.47
CA SER A 122 -11.33 1.14 -12.30
C SER A 122 -11.55 0.55 -13.68
N ASN A 123 -12.76 0.68 -14.21
CA ASN A 123 -13.11 0.19 -15.54
C ASN A 123 -12.90 1.33 -16.53
N SER A 124 -11.69 1.49 -17.04
CA SER A 124 -11.39 2.52 -18.05
C SER A 124 -12.07 2.15 -19.37
N SER A 125 -13.22 2.78 -19.62
CA SER A 125 -14.04 2.54 -20.80
C SER A 125 -13.44 3.23 -22.02
N SER A 126 -12.68 2.50 -22.82
CA SER A 126 -12.50 2.83 -24.24
C SER A 126 -12.91 1.62 -25.09
N SER A 127 -14.10 1.74 -25.69
CA SER A 127 -14.71 0.87 -26.72
C SER A 127 -15.05 -0.58 -26.33
N SER A 128 -16.34 -0.76 -26.04
CA SER A 128 -17.22 -1.91 -26.37
C SER A 128 -16.57 -3.28 -26.63
N SER A 129 -16.87 -4.25 -25.73
CA SER A 129 -16.88 -5.73 -25.89
C SER A 129 -15.88 -6.58 -25.07
N SER A 130 -14.97 -6.00 -24.27
CA SER A 130 -13.93 -6.78 -23.56
C SER A 130 -13.70 -6.43 -22.08
N ASN A 131 -14.72 -5.92 -21.38
CA ASN A 131 -14.60 -5.34 -20.04
C ASN A 131 -13.94 -6.27 -18.98
N SER A 132 -14.12 -7.59 -19.10
CA SER A 132 -13.46 -8.58 -18.22
C SER A 132 -11.94 -8.58 -18.39
N SER A 133 -11.45 -8.44 -19.62
CA SER A 133 -10.04 -8.60 -19.97
C SER A 133 -9.11 -7.60 -19.28
N HIS A 134 -9.59 -6.39 -19.00
CA HIS A 134 -8.77 -5.34 -18.40
C HIS A 134 -8.52 -5.59 -16.90
N SER A 135 -9.57 -5.85 -16.13
CA SER A 135 -9.44 -6.21 -14.71
C SER A 135 -8.68 -7.53 -14.54
N ASP A 136 -8.89 -8.48 -15.44
CA ASP A 136 -8.18 -9.75 -15.45
C ASP A 136 -6.68 -9.56 -15.70
N TYR A 137 -6.30 -8.65 -16.61
CA TYR A 137 -4.90 -8.30 -16.85
C TYR A 137 -4.25 -7.65 -15.62
N LEU A 138 -4.92 -6.68 -14.98
CA LEU A 138 -4.41 -6.04 -13.77
C LEU A 138 -4.21 -7.06 -12.63
N ALA A 139 -5.19 -7.94 -12.43
CA ALA A 139 -5.09 -9.04 -11.46
C ALA A 139 -3.98 -10.03 -11.81
N MET A 140 -3.80 -10.36 -13.10
CA MET A 140 -2.71 -11.23 -13.58
C MET A 140 -1.35 -10.63 -13.24
N VAL A 141 -1.16 -9.33 -13.51
CA VAL A 141 0.09 -8.64 -13.19
C VAL A 141 0.36 -8.67 -11.69
N LEU A 142 -0.63 -8.40 -10.85
CA LEU A 142 -0.45 -8.46 -9.39
C LEU A 142 -0.12 -9.88 -8.90
N ARG A 143 -0.76 -10.92 -9.45
CA ARG A 143 -0.44 -12.32 -9.10
C ARG A 143 0.96 -12.73 -9.52
N ALA A 144 1.39 -12.32 -10.70
CA ALA A 144 2.74 -12.59 -11.20
C ALA A 144 3.81 -11.82 -10.40
N THR A 145 3.51 -10.58 -10.02
CA THR A 145 4.42 -9.74 -9.25
C THR A 145 4.51 -10.17 -7.80
N PHE A 146 3.40 -10.60 -7.19
CA PHE A 146 3.33 -10.98 -5.78
C PHE A 146 2.65 -12.34 -5.58
N PRO A 147 3.35 -13.46 -5.84
CA PRO A 147 2.74 -14.79 -5.79
C PRO A 147 2.23 -15.19 -4.39
N SER A 148 2.86 -14.66 -3.35
CA SER A 148 2.49 -14.93 -1.95
C SER A 148 1.41 -13.98 -1.41
N LEU A 149 1.00 -12.96 -2.19
CA LEU A 149 0.05 -11.95 -1.75
C LEU A 149 -1.37 -12.47 -1.79
N ARG A 150 -2.11 -12.20 -0.72
CA ARG A 150 -3.53 -12.50 -0.64
C ARG A 150 -4.32 -11.25 -0.97
N PHE A 151 -5.13 -11.34 -2.02
CA PHE A 151 -5.98 -10.23 -2.40
C PHE A 151 -7.30 -10.66 -3.04
N ARG A 152 -8.25 -9.72 -3.04
CA ARG A 152 -9.52 -9.80 -3.77
C ARG A 152 -9.73 -8.56 -4.60
#